data_AF-A0A968XNC2-F1
#
_entry.id   AF-A0A968XNC2-F1
#
_cell.length_a   1.000
_cell.length_b   1.000
_cell.length_c   1.000
_cell.angle_alpha   90.00
_cell.angle_beta   90.00
_cell.angle_gamma   90.00
#
_symmetry.space_group_name_H-M   'P 1'
#
loop_
_entity.id
_entity.type
_entity.pdbx_description
1 polymer ?
#
loop_
_entity_poly.entity_id
_entity_poly.type
_entity_poly.pdbx_seq_one_letter_code
_entity_poly.pdbx_strand_id
1 'polypeptide(L)' 'MIMGPMSRTILVVDDDAHIRQLLVFALEKAGQKAIEAGDGEAALAAAPSINPI' A
#
# COMPACT_ATOMS: atom_id res chain seq x y z
N MET A 1 -26.15 6.44 -10.96
CA MET A 1 -25.28 6.57 -9.78
C MET A 1 -23.88 6.27 -10.26
N ILE A 2 -23.01 7.28 -10.39
CA ILE A 2 -21.62 7.08 -10.80
C ILE A 2 -20.84 6.59 -9.57
N MET A 3 -20.22 5.41 -9.67
CA MET A 3 -19.33 4.90 -8.63
C MET A 3 -18.18 5.91 -8.47
N GLY A 4 -18.02 6.51 -7.29
CA GLY A 4 -16.86 7.34 -6.97
C GLY A 4 -15.56 6.55 -7.09
N PRO A 5 -14.39 7.21 -7.11
CA PRO A 5 -13.11 6.51 -7.28
C PRO A 5 -12.97 5.43 -6.21
N MET A 6 -12.79 4.18 -6.65
CA MET A 6 -12.57 3.03 -5.77
C MET A 6 -11.22 3.21 -5.06
N SER A 7 -11.24 3.63 -3.80
CA SER A 7 -10.02 3.63 -2.96
C SER A 7 -9.45 2.22 -2.93
N ARG A 8 -8.27 2.00 -3.51
CA ARG A 8 -7.57 0.73 -3.48
C ARG A 8 -6.58 0.72 -2.34
N THR A 9 -6.33 -0.48 -1.81
CA THR A 9 -5.29 -0.70 -0.80
C THR A 9 -4.07 -1.25 -1.51
N ILE A 10 -2.91 -0.62 -1.30
CA ILE A 10 -1.65 -0.90 -1.98
C ILE A 10 -0.61 -1.33 -0.93
N LEU A 11 0.04 -2.46 -1.15
CA LEU A 11 1.16 -2.91 -0.32
C LEU A 11 2.47 -2.35 -0.88
N VAL A 12 3.22 -1.62 -0.07
CA VAL A 12 4.56 -1.11 -0.41
C VAL A 12 5.59 -1.94 0.33
N VAL A 13 6.43 -2.64 -0.42
CA VAL A 13 7.51 -3.48 0.10
C VAL A 13 8.84 -2.87 -0.33
N ASP A 14 9.59 -2.34 0.64
CA ASP A 14 10.89 -1.70 0.40
C ASP A 14 11.73 -1.81 1.67
N ASP A 15 13.01 -2.18 1.54
CA ASP A 15 13.94 -2.35 2.66
C ASP A 15 14.43 -1.01 3.23
N ASP A 16 14.35 0.07 2.47
CA ASP A 16 14.66 1.42 2.95
C ASP A 16 13.42 2.10 3.55
N ALA A 17 13.51 2.44 4.83
CA ALA A 17 12.43 3.10 5.55
C ALA A 17 12.06 4.49 4.98
N HIS A 18 13.03 5.26 4.47
CA HIS A 18 12.77 6.58 3.90
C HIS A 18 12.01 6.48 2.57
N ILE A 19 12.40 5.53 1.70
CA ILE A 19 11.72 5.32 0.42
C ILE A 19 10.31 4.80 0.65
N ARG A 20 10.13 3.84 1.56
CA ARG A 20 8.81 3.32 1.91
C ARG A 20 7.86 4.41 2.41
N GLN A 21 8.31 5.26 3.33
CA GLN A 21 7.52 6.39 3.84
C GLN A 21 7.17 7.40 2.75
N LEU A 22 8.11 7.69 1.83
CA LEU A 22 7.86 8.59 0.70
C LEU A 22 6.75 8.05 -0.21
N LEU A 23 6.79 6.74 -0.51
CA LEU A 23 5.80 6.09 -1.36
C LEU A 23 4.42 6.06 -0.69
N VAL A 24 4.34 5.71 0.60
CA VAL A 24 3.10 5.74 1.38
C VAL A 24 2.47 7.13 1.35
N PHE A 25 3.26 8.17 1.66
CA PHE A 25 2.79 9.55 1.63
C PHE A 25 2.25 9.95 0.25
N ALA A 26 2.93 9.58 -0.83
CA ALA A 26 2.49 9.86 -2.19
C ALA A 26 1.18 9.15 -2.55
N LEU A 27 1.03 7.89 -2.16
CA LEU A 27 -0.17 7.08 -2.39
C LEU A 27 -1.38 7.61 -1.61
N GLU A 28 -1.18 7.98 -0.34
CA GLU A 28 -2.21 8.61 0.49
C GLU A 28 -2.64 9.97 -0.07
N LYS A 29 -1.68 10.78 -0.54
CA LYS A 29 -1.96 12.04 -1.26
C LYS A 29 -2.79 11.83 -2.52
N ALA A 30 -2.62 10.69 -3.19
CA ALA A 30 -3.42 10.30 -4.36
C ALA A 30 -4.79 9.68 -3.99
N GLY A 31 -5.17 9.67 -2.71
CA GLY A 31 -6.44 9.13 -2.23
C GLY A 31 -6.49 7.60 -2.17
N GLN A 32 -5.33 6.93 -2.23
CA GLN A 32 -5.21 5.49 -2.02
C GLN A 32 -4.93 5.18 -0.55
N LYS A 33 -5.16 3.94 -0.15
CA LYS A 33 -4.65 3.42 1.12
C LYS A 33 -3.35 2.68 0.87
N ALA A 34 -2.34 2.92 1.69
CA ALA A 34 -1.06 2.21 1.61
C ALA A 34 -0.82 1.39 2.88
N ILE A 35 -0.20 0.22 2.72
CA ILE A 35 0.26 -0.66 3.80
C ILE A 35 1.76 -0.85 3.59
N GLU A 36 2.53 -0.77 4.67
CA GLU A 36 3.99 -0.87 4.65
C GLU A 36 4.48 -2.27 5.01
N ALA A 37 5.50 -2.74 4.31
CA ALA A 37 6.31 -3.88 4.70
C ALA A 37 7.80 -3.55 4.46
N GLY A 38 8.64 -3.80 5.48
CA GLY A 38 10.08 -3.58 5.40
C GLY A 38 10.87 -4.77 4.84
N ASP A 39 10.21 -5.93 4.70
CA ASP A 39 10.83 -7.17 4.24
C ASP A 39 9.77 -8.12 3.65
N GLY A 40 10.24 -9.24 3.11
CA GLY A 40 9.39 -10.25 2.48
C GLY A 40 8.46 -10.97 3.46
N GLU A 41 8.84 -11.14 4.72
CA GLU A 41 8.01 -11.82 5.72
C GLU A 41 6.82 -10.94 6.12
N ALA A 42 7.09 -9.66 6.41
CA ALA A 42 6.08 -8.65 6.64
C ALA A 42 5.16 -8.49 5.41
N ALA A 43 5.70 -8.54 4.20
CA ALA A 43 4.92 -8.46 2.97
C ALA A 43 3.97 -9.66 2.81
N LEU A 44 4.47 -10.87 3.05
CA LEU A 44 3.66 -12.10 2.98
C LEU A 44 2.61 -12.16 4.10
N ALA A 45 2.87 -11.59 5.27
CA ALA A 45 1.86 -11.45 6.31
C ALA A 45 0.75 -10.45 5.93
N ALA A 46 1.11 -9.38 5.21
CA ALA A 46 0.17 -8.36 4.78
C ALA A 46 -0.65 -8.77 3.52
N ALA A 47 -0.05 -9.52 2.59
CA ALA A 47 -0.66 -9.86 1.31
C ALA A 47 -2.01 -10.61 1.37
N PRO A 48 -2.25 -11.61 2.24
CA PRO A 48 -3.54 -12.30 2.35
C PRO A 48 -4.69 -11.38 2.74
N SER A 49 -4.39 -10.26 3.40
CA SER A 49 -5.37 -9.24 3.81
C SER A 49 -5.74 -8.31 2.65
N ILE A 50 -4.99 -8.35 1.55
CA ILE A 50 -5.11 -7.45 0.42
C ILE A 50 -5.55 -8.31 -0.77
N ASN A 51 -6.84 -8.28 -1.09
CA ASN A 51 -7.37 -9.00 -2.24
C ASN A 51 -6.90 -8.29 -3.54
N PRO A 52 -5.87 -8.79 -4.25
CA PRO A 52 -5.41 -8.17 -5.48
C PRO A 52 -6.46 -8.47 -6.56
N ILE A 53 -6.83 -7.46 -7.33
CA ILE A 53 -7.70 -7.62 -8.51
C ILE A 53 -6.89 -8.12 -9.70
#